data_AF-C3XPD9-F1
#
_entry.id   AF-C3XPD9-F1
#
_cell.length_a   1.000
_cell.length_b   1.000
_cell.length_c   1.000
_cell.angle_alpha   90.00
_cell.angle_beta   90.00
_cell.angle_gamma   90.00
#
_symmetry.space_group_name_H-M   'P 1'
#
loop_
_entity.id
_entity.type
_entity.pdbx_description
1 polymer ?
#
loop_
_entity_poly.entity_id
_entity_poly.type
_entity_poly.pdbx_seq_one_letter_code
_entity_poly.pdbx_strand_id
1 'polypeptide(L)'
;MKARPAESFVSSVNEGMQRVLTSNYIFMVHGPYFQNKARSDTECRLATAGAPFLYRGYGIATQNDSPWTEKLSLEILRLRESGRIDLLRDTWWPRSSCNLDGSRKDASARELAMADFLGIFYLLAGGSALGCVVAVLEILWCRFRGFKTKGVEDIEEGNLQELMRGFSSGQYAIVIQRNSYSQKRCSCHSNANTDTTRL
;
A
#
# COMPACT_ATOMS: atom_id res chain seq x y z
N MET A 1 -32.55 4.86 10.70
CA MET A 1 -33.58 4.03 10.05
C MET A 1 -34.31 3.24 11.12
N LYS A 2 -35.64 3.37 11.24
CA LYS A 2 -36.43 2.61 12.23
C LYS A 2 -37.03 1.39 11.51
N ALA A 3 -36.48 0.21 11.75
CA ALA A 3 -36.99 -1.02 11.14
C ALA A 3 -38.36 -1.38 11.76
N ARG A 4 -39.35 -1.67 10.92
CA ARG A 4 -40.64 -2.25 11.34
C ARG A 4 -40.50 -3.77 11.33
N PRO A 5 -40.67 -4.48 12.46
CA PRO A 5 -40.38 -5.92 12.56
C PRO A 5 -41.18 -6.79 11.58
N ALA A 6 -42.43 -6.42 11.31
CA ALA A 6 -43.31 -7.20 10.44
C ALA A 6 -42.91 -7.14 8.95
N GLU A 7 -42.21 -6.08 8.53
CA GLU A 7 -41.79 -5.89 7.13
C GLU A 7 -40.33 -6.29 6.90
N SER A 8 -39.54 -6.47 7.97
CA SER A 8 -38.11 -6.75 7.88
C SER A 8 -37.78 -8.21 7.57
N PHE A 9 -38.68 -9.15 7.87
CA PHE A 9 -38.47 -10.57 7.58
C PHE A 9 -39.01 -10.93 6.19
N VAL A 10 -38.32 -11.87 5.53
CA VAL A 10 -38.72 -12.45 4.24
C VAL A 10 -39.02 -13.93 4.41
N SER A 11 -39.94 -14.43 3.61
CA SER A 11 -40.37 -15.83 3.66
C SER A 11 -39.40 -16.77 2.94
N SER A 12 -38.69 -16.24 1.94
CA SER A 12 -37.78 -16.99 1.08
C SER A 12 -36.45 -16.28 0.89
N VAL A 13 -35.39 -17.08 0.74
CA VAL A 13 -34.04 -16.59 0.45
C VAL A 13 -33.99 -15.84 -0.88
N ASN A 14 -34.72 -16.33 -1.90
CA ASN A 14 -34.77 -15.67 -3.21
C ASN A 14 -35.43 -14.29 -3.13
N GLU A 15 -36.51 -14.18 -2.35
CA GLU A 15 -37.20 -12.92 -2.09
C GLU A 15 -36.25 -11.93 -1.38
N GLY A 16 -35.53 -12.39 -0.35
CA GLY A 16 -34.50 -11.60 0.34
C GLY A 16 -33.41 -11.10 -0.61
N MET A 17 -32.87 -11.97 -1.45
CA MET A 17 -31.84 -11.61 -2.44
C MET A 17 -32.35 -10.58 -3.45
N GLN A 18 -33.59 -10.71 -3.94
CA GLN A 18 -34.18 -9.72 -4.85
C GLN A 18 -34.41 -8.37 -4.16
N ARG A 19 -34.86 -8.36 -2.90
CA ARG A 19 -35.06 -7.10 -2.15
C ARG A 19 -33.75 -6.34 -1.94
N VAL A 20 -32.62 -7.03 -1.74
CA VAL A 20 -31.28 -6.41 -1.66
C VAL A 20 -30.92 -5.70 -2.96
N LEU A 21 -31.28 -6.28 -4.12
CA LEU A 21 -30.95 -5.71 -5.42
C LEU A 21 -31.84 -4.52 -5.81
N THR A 22 -33.09 -4.49 -5.34
CA THR A 22 -34.07 -3.47 -5.73
C THR A 22 -34.20 -2.32 -4.74
N SER A 23 -33.83 -2.53 -3.48
CA SER A 23 -34.07 -1.56 -2.40
C SER A 23 -32.88 -1.46 -1.44
N ASN A 24 -32.84 -0.41 -0.62
CA ASN A 24 -31.85 -0.23 0.44
C ASN A 24 -32.10 -1.19 1.62
N TYR A 25 -31.90 -2.48 1.39
CA TYR A 25 -32.18 -3.56 2.33
C TYR A 25 -30.92 -4.40 2.57
N ILE A 26 -30.67 -4.76 3.82
CA ILE A 26 -29.58 -5.67 4.20
C ILE A 26 -30.21 -7.02 4.51
N PHE A 27 -29.78 -8.05 3.78
CA PHE A 27 -30.23 -9.41 4.00
C PHE A 27 -29.11 -10.26 4.60
N MET A 28 -29.42 -10.99 5.67
CA MET A 28 -28.49 -11.91 6.31
C MET A 28 -28.79 -13.33 5.84
N VAL A 29 -27.78 -13.99 5.26
CA VAL A 29 -27.88 -15.35 4.73
C VAL A 29 -26.57 -16.10 5.00
N HIS A 30 -26.61 -17.43 4.90
CA HIS A 30 -25.42 -18.26 5.03
C HIS A 30 -24.34 -17.86 4.01
N GLY A 31 -23.11 -17.68 4.51
CA GLY A 31 -21.93 -17.31 3.72
C GLY A 31 -21.71 -18.16 2.46
N PRO A 32 -21.66 -19.50 2.52
CA PRO A 32 -21.44 -20.32 1.33
C PRO A 32 -22.54 -20.13 0.27
N TYR A 33 -23.81 -20.03 0.68
CA TYR A 33 -24.91 -19.74 -0.24
C TYR A 33 -24.71 -18.40 -0.95
N PHE A 34 -24.41 -17.35 -0.18
CA PHE A 34 -24.10 -16.03 -0.72
C PHE A 34 -22.91 -16.07 -1.68
N GLN A 35 -21.80 -16.71 -1.30
CA GLN A 35 -20.59 -16.80 -2.11
C GLN A 35 -20.86 -17.48 -3.45
N ASN A 36 -21.67 -18.53 -3.48
CA ASN A 36 -22.05 -19.18 -4.73
C ASN A 36 -22.87 -18.24 -5.62
N LYS A 37 -23.89 -17.61 -5.03
CA LYS A 37 -24.82 -16.75 -5.77
C LYS A 37 -24.14 -15.50 -6.30
N ALA A 38 -23.30 -14.87 -5.49
CA ALA A 38 -22.52 -13.70 -5.86
C ALA A 38 -21.42 -14.04 -6.87
N ARG A 39 -20.82 -15.24 -6.82
CA ARG A 39 -19.90 -15.69 -7.88
C ARG A 39 -20.64 -16.04 -9.18
N SER A 40 -21.86 -16.54 -9.11
CA SER A 40 -22.67 -16.83 -10.29
C SER A 40 -23.27 -15.58 -10.94
N ASP A 41 -23.27 -14.43 -10.26
CA ASP A 41 -23.78 -13.16 -10.79
C ASP A 41 -22.76 -12.55 -11.77
N THR A 42 -23.17 -12.36 -13.02
CA THR A 42 -22.31 -11.80 -14.08
C THR A 42 -22.09 -10.30 -13.90
N GLU A 43 -23.01 -9.61 -13.22
CA GLU A 43 -22.97 -8.16 -13.02
C GLU A 43 -22.26 -7.74 -11.71
N CYS A 44 -21.78 -8.70 -10.91
CA CYS A 44 -21.13 -8.49 -9.61
C CYS A 44 -21.86 -7.47 -8.72
N ARG A 45 -23.20 -7.52 -8.62
CA ARG A 45 -24.00 -6.52 -7.88
C ARG A 45 -24.07 -6.78 -6.38
N LEU A 46 -23.62 -7.95 -5.95
CA LEU A 46 -23.69 -8.42 -4.57
C LEU A 46 -22.34 -8.23 -3.88
N ALA A 47 -22.35 -7.60 -2.70
CA ALA A 47 -21.18 -7.41 -1.85
C ALA A 47 -21.48 -7.78 -0.40
N THR A 48 -20.47 -8.23 0.33
CA THR A 48 -20.59 -8.47 1.78
C THR A 48 -20.33 -7.19 2.54
N ALA A 49 -21.17 -6.90 3.54
CA ALA A 49 -20.93 -5.82 4.47
C ALA A 49 -20.01 -6.32 5.61
N GLY A 50 -18.69 -6.15 5.45
CA GLY A 50 -17.69 -6.48 6.47
C GLY A 50 -17.45 -7.98 6.65
N ALA A 51 -16.85 -8.34 7.78
CA ALA A 51 -16.49 -9.73 8.08
C ALA A 51 -17.71 -10.57 8.52
N PRO A 52 -17.71 -11.89 8.28
CA PRO A 52 -18.73 -12.78 8.82
C PRO A 52 -18.79 -12.70 10.35
N PHE A 53 -19.98 -12.50 10.89
CA PHE A 53 -20.19 -12.45 12.34
C PHE A 53 -20.13 -13.83 13.01
N LEU A 54 -20.23 -14.91 12.22
CA LEU A 54 -20.30 -16.28 12.73
C LEU A 54 -19.70 -17.29 11.75
N TYR A 55 -18.78 -18.10 12.24
CA TYR A 55 -18.19 -19.22 11.51
C TYR A 55 -18.89 -20.51 11.93
N ARG A 56 -19.79 -21.02 11.09
CA ARG A 56 -20.43 -22.32 11.25
C ARG A 56 -20.31 -23.13 9.95
N GLY A 57 -20.23 -24.45 10.10
CA GLY A 57 -20.16 -25.40 9.00
C GLY A 57 -21.46 -26.17 8.80
N TYR A 58 -21.60 -26.80 7.63
CA TYR A 58 -22.64 -27.79 7.38
C TYR A 58 -22.24 -29.15 7.96
N GLY A 59 -23.21 -29.88 8.48
CA GLY A 59 -23.05 -31.24 8.97
C GLY A 59 -24.14 -32.14 8.42
N ILE A 60 -23.86 -33.44 8.35
CA ILE A 60 -24.84 -34.46 8.01
C ILE A 60 -25.40 -34.99 9.33
N ALA A 61 -26.72 -34.89 9.52
CA ALA A 61 -27.38 -35.38 10.72
C ALA A 61 -27.87 -36.82 10.50
N THR A 62 -27.56 -37.69 11.46
CA THR A 62 -28.07 -39.06 11.55
C THR A 62 -29.06 -39.15 12.71
N GLN A 63 -29.89 -40.20 12.74
CA GLN A 63 -30.71 -40.49 13.92
C GLN A 63 -29.81 -40.74 15.14
N ASN A 64 -30.32 -40.37 16.32
CA ASN A 64 -29.64 -40.64 17.57
C ASN A 64 -29.30 -42.14 17.68
N ASP A 65 -28.10 -42.43 18.19
CA ASP A 65 -27.55 -43.78 18.37
C ASP A 65 -27.41 -44.61 17.07
N SER A 66 -27.39 -43.97 15.91
CA SER A 66 -27.14 -44.65 14.63
C SER A 66 -25.68 -45.12 14.52
N PRO A 67 -25.42 -46.39 14.14
CA PRO A 67 -24.06 -46.93 13.94
C PRO A 67 -23.31 -46.30 12.75
N TRP A 68 -24.01 -45.49 11.93
CA TRP A 68 -23.43 -44.78 10.80
C TRP A 68 -22.73 -43.48 11.18
N THR A 69 -23.05 -42.92 12.35
CA THR A 69 -22.55 -41.62 12.78
C THR A 69 -21.02 -41.59 12.86
N GLU A 70 -20.43 -42.64 13.47
CA GLU A 70 -18.98 -42.77 13.59
C GLU A 70 -18.32 -43.01 12.22
N LYS A 71 -18.86 -43.95 11.44
CA LYS A 71 -18.34 -44.28 10.10
C LYS A 71 -18.35 -43.07 9.16
N LEU A 72 -19.43 -42.30 9.13
CA LEU A 72 -19.54 -41.09 8.32
C LEU A 72 -18.54 -40.03 8.76
N SER A 73 -18.39 -39.83 10.07
CA SER A 73 -17.44 -38.86 10.61
C SER A 73 -16.00 -39.19 10.22
N LEU A 74 -15.60 -40.46 10.30
CA LEU A 74 -14.27 -40.93 9.90
C LEU A 74 -14.04 -40.76 8.39
N GLU A 75 -15.01 -41.10 7.55
CA GLU A 75 -14.86 -40.93 6.09
C GLU A 75 -14.81 -39.44 5.67
N ILE A 76 -15.58 -38.57 6.33
CA ILE A 76 -15.50 -37.12 6.10
C ILE A 76 -14.12 -36.58 6.48
N LEU A 77 -13.53 -37.07 7.58
CA LEU A 77 -12.16 -36.70 7.97
C LEU A 77 -11.15 -37.12 6.91
N ARG A 78 -11.23 -38.35 6.39
CA ARG A 78 -10.38 -38.83 5.29
C ARG A 78 -10.54 -38.00 4.00
N LEU A 79 -11.77 -37.60 3.67
CA LEU A 79 -12.05 -36.72 2.52
C LEU A 79 -11.45 -35.32 2.69
N ARG A 80 -11.43 -34.79 3.92
CA ARG A 80 -10.77 -33.52 4.24
C ARG A 80 -9.24 -33.66 4.19
N GLU A 81 -8.69 -34.69 4.80
CA GLU A 81 -7.23 -34.94 4.83
C GLU A 81 -6.67 -35.15 3.42
N SER A 82 -7.39 -35.86 2.56
CA SER A 82 -7.04 -36.05 1.16
C SER A 82 -7.27 -34.81 0.27
N GLY A 83 -7.85 -33.73 0.79
CA GLY A 83 -8.15 -32.51 0.03
C GLY A 83 -9.25 -32.67 -1.03
N ARG A 84 -9.95 -33.81 -1.09
CA ARG A 84 -11.00 -34.06 -2.08
C ARG A 84 -12.18 -33.11 -1.96
N ILE A 85 -12.46 -32.63 -0.76
CA ILE A 85 -13.52 -31.63 -0.52
C ILE A 85 -13.20 -30.31 -1.22
N ASP A 86 -11.94 -29.88 -1.23
CA ASP A 86 -11.53 -28.65 -1.91
C ASP A 86 -11.65 -28.79 -3.42
N LEU A 87 -11.31 -29.95 -3.98
CA LEU A 87 -11.50 -30.25 -5.40
C LEU A 87 -12.99 -30.25 -5.79
N LEU A 88 -13.86 -30.82 -4.95
CA LEU A 88 -15.30 -30.76 -5.15
C LEU A 88 -15.80 -29.32 -5.11
N ARG A 89 -15.34 -28.51 -4.14
CA ARG A 89 -15.67 -27.09 -4.08
C ARG A 89 -15.30 -26.39 -5.39
N ASP A 90 -14.09 -26.60 -5.88
CA ASP A 90 -13.61 -25.95 -7.11
C ASP A 90 -14.36 -26.42 -8.37
N THR A 91 -14.93 -27.63 -8.34
CA THR A 91 -15.73 -28.17 -9.44
C THR A 91 -17.16 -27.62 -9.44
N TRP A 92 -17.77 -27.48 -8.25
CA TRP A 92 -19.17 -27.07 -8.10
C TRP A 92 -19.34 -25.55 -7.99
N TRP A 93 -18.33 -24.81 -7.54
CA TRP A 93 -18.40 -23.35 -7.47
C TRP A 93 -17.85 -22.72 -8.76
N PRO A 94 -18.56 -21.75 -9.35
CA PRO A 94 -18.06 -21.04 -10.52
C PRO A 94 -16.81 -20.24 -10.15
N ARG A 95 -15.77 -20.37 -10.98
CA ARG A 95 -14.58 -19.53 -10.95
C ARG A 95 -14.90 -18.17 -11.58
N SER A 96 -15.61 -17.31 -10.86
CA SER A 96 -15.79 -15.93 -11.29
C SER A 96 -14.86 -14.98 -10.55
N SER A 97 -14.57 -13.87 -11.23
CA SER A 97 -13.67 -12.80 -10.78
C SER A 97 -14.38 -11.70 -9.99
N CYS A 98 -15.61 -11.93 -9.54
CA CYS A 98 -16.31 -10.95 -8.71
C CYS A 98 -15.67 -10.92 -7.32
N ASN A 99 -15.08 -9.78 -6.96
CA ASN A 99 -14.59 -9.54 -5.61
C ASN A 99 -15.80 -9.33 -4.69
N LEU A 100 -15.97 -10.25 -3.74
CA LEU A 100 -17.11 -10.26 -2.81
C LEU A 100 -16.99 -9.20 -1.71
N ASP A 101 -15.80 -8.61 -1.55
CA ASP A 101 -15.44 -7.71 -0.45
C ASP A 101 -15.86 -6.25 -0.69
N GLY A 102 -16.80 -6.00 -1.60
CA GLY A 102 -17.21 -4.64 -1.99
C GLY A 102 -16.12 -3.81 -2.66
N SER A 103 -14.88 -4.31 -2.68
CA SER A 103 -13.78 -3.85 -3.50
C SER A 103 -14.12 -4.16 -4.93
N ARG A 104 -14.85 -3.22 -5.56
CA ARG A 104 -14.80 -2.95 -7.00
C ARG A 104 -13.39 -3.26 -7.49
N LYS A 105 -13.27 -3.86 -8.68
CA LYS A 105 -12.04 -4.35 -9.32
C LYS A 105 -10.96 -3.26 -9.55
N ASP A 106 -10.55 -2.59 -8.48
CA ASP A 106 -9.46 -1.65 -8.35
C ASP A 106 -8.42 -2.18 -7.33
N ALA A 107 -8.66 -3.34 -6.68
CA ALA A 107 -7.86 -3.80 -5.54
C ALA A 107 -7.18 -5.19 -5.67
N SER A 108 -7.52 -6.05 -6.65
CA SER A 108 -6.97 -7.43 -6.70
C SER A 108 -5.97 -7.71 -7.84
N ALA A 109 -5.39 -6.66 -8.42
CA ALA A 109 -4.15 -6.74 -9.19
C ALA A 109 -3.42 -5.39 -9.21
N ARG A 110 -3.46 -4.63 -8.11
CA ARG A 110 -2.43 -3.61 -7.93
C ARG A 110 -1.19 -4.42 -7.49
N GLU A 111 -0.44 -4.92 -8.49
CA GLU A 111 1.02 -4.88 -8.40
C GLU A 111 1.37 -3.59 -7.67
N LEU A 112 2.28 -3.59 -6.71
CA LEU A 112 2.71 -2.42 -5.95
C LEU A 112 2.93 -1.22 -6.89
N ALA A 113 1.85 -0.49 -7.24
CA ALA A 113 1.80 0.20 -8.52
C ALA A 113 2.45 1.55 -8.29
N MET A 114 3.07 2.10 -9.33
CA MET A 114 3.74 3.40 -9.30
C MET A 114 2.91 4.52 -8.64
N ALA A 115 1.59 4.37 -8.55
CA ALA A 115 0.69 5.27 -7.86
C ALA A 115 0.83 5.30 -6.33
N ASP A 116 1.33 4.26 -5.66
CA ASP A 116 1.65 4.30 -4.22
C ASP A 116 2.99 5.02 -3.96
N PHE A 117 3.88 5.04 -4.97
CA PHE A 117 5.14 5.79 -4.95
C PHE A 117 4.99 7.27 -5.38
N LEU A 118 3.81 7.70 -5.85
CA LEU A 118 3.53 9.10 -6.21
C LEU A 118 3.83 10.06 -5.06
N GLY A 119 3.50 9.67 -3.82
CA GLY A 119 3.77 10.49 -2.64
C GLY A 119 5.27 10.78 -2.48
N ILE A 120 6.12 9.78 -2.72
CA ILE A 120 7.58 9.92 -2.66
C ILE A 120 8.11 10.79 -3.80
N PHE A 121 7.57 10.64 -5.01
CA PHE A 121 7.96 11.46 -6.15
C PHE A 121 7.62 12.95 -5.93
N TYR A 122 6.43 13.24 -5.38
CA TYR A 122 6.05 14.61 -5.04
C TYR A 122 6.88 15.22 -3.90
N LEU A 123 7.23 14.42 -2.89
CA LEU A 123 8.14 14.85 -1.81
C LEU A 123 9.53 15.21 -2.35
N LEU A 124 10.07 14.38 -3.25
CA LEU A 124 11.37 14.62 -3.89
C LEU A 124 11.34 15.85 -4.81
N ALA A 125 10.33 15.93 -5.70
CA ALA A 125 10.18 17.06 -6.62
C ALA A 125 9.94 18.38 -5.87
N GLY A 126 9.10 18.36 -4.83
CA GLY A 126 8.84 19.52 -3.99
C GLY A 126 10.07 19.96 -3.18
N GLY A 127 10.82 19.01 -2.60
CA GLY A 127 12.06 19.29 -1.88
C GLY A 127 13.14 19.88 -2.79
N SER A 128 13.29 19.34 -4.00
CA SER A 128 14.21 19.87 -5.00
C SER A 128 13.83 21.30 -5.44
N ALA A 129 12.55 21.53 -5.75
CA ALA A 129 12.07 22.86 -6.15
C ALA A 129 12.26 23.89 -5.03
N LEU A 130 11.93 23.54 -3.78
CA LEU A 130 12.13 24.43 -2.63
C LEU A 130 13.63 24.74 -2.41
N GLY A 131 14.50 23.74 -2.54
CA GLY A 131 15.95 23.93 -2.48
C GLY A 131 16.46 24.88 -3.57
N CYS A 132 15.99 24.72 -4.80
CA CYS A 132 16.31 25.64 -5.91
C CYS A 132 15.83 27.06 -5.64
N VAL A 133 14.62 27.24 -5.10
CA VAL A 133 14.09 28.57 -4.76
C VAL A 133 14.92 29.23 -3.66
N VAL A 134 15.30 28.49 -2.62
CA VAL A 134 16.17 29.01 -1.55
C VAL A 134 17.53 29.42 -2.11
N ALA A 135 18.14 28.61 -2.98
CA ALA A 135 19.40 28.94 -3.63
C ALA A 135 19.29 30.23 -4.46
N VAL A 136 18.25 30.37 -5.28
CA VAL A 136 18.01 31.59 -6.07
C VAL A 136 17.80 32.81 -5.17
N LEU A 137 17.04 32.68 -4.09
CA LEU A 137 16.82 33.77 -3.13
C LEU A 137 18.12 34.20 -2.45
N GLU A 138 18.98 33.27 -2.06
CA GLU A 138 20.30 33.61 -1.51
C GLU A 138 21.20 34.32 -2.54
N ILE A 139 21.18 33.89 -3.79
CA ILE A 139 21.93 34.52 -4.89
C ILE A 139 21.45 35.95 -5.14
N LEU A 140 20.14 36.17 -5.17
CA LEU A 140 19.54 37.50 -5.34
C LEU A 140 19.84 38.40 -4.13
N TRP A 141 19.75 37.87 -2.90
CA TRP A 141 20.14 38.60 -1.70
C TRP A 141 21.63 38.95 -1.70
N CYS A 142 22.51 38.05 -2.12
CA CYS A 142 23.94 38.33 -2.27
C CYS A 142 24.20 39.39 -3.36
N ARG A 143 23.48 39.34 -4.48
CA ARG A 143 23.60 40.33 -5.58
C ARG A 143 23.17 41.73 -5.14
N PHE A 144 22.05 41.85 -4.42
CA PHE A 144 21.52 43.14 -3.97
C PHE A 144 22.31 43.77 -2.81
N ARG A 145 23.08 42.98 -2.04
CA ARG A 145 23.83 43.46 -0.85
C ARG A 145 25.35 43.48 -1.03
N GLY A 146 25.86 43.54 -2.27
CA GLY A 146 27.29 43.49 -2.56
C GLY A 146 28.12 44.59 -1.88
N PHE A 147 28.79 44.26 -0.76
CA PHE A 147 30.20 44.59 -0.51
C PHE A 147 30.75 43.81 0.71
N LYS A 148 31.46 42.70 0.44
CA LYS A 148 32.80 42.35 0.97
C LYS A 148 33.14 40.89 0.63
N THR A 149 34.19 40.76 -0.18
CA THR A 149 34.87 39.53 -0.57
C THR A 149 35.68 38.93 0.58
N LYS A 150 35.81 37.59 0.59
CA LYS A 150 37.08 36.87 0.80
C LYS A 150 36.89 35.40 0.40
N GLY A 151 37.61 34.99 -0.63
CA GLY A 151 37.61 33.65 -1.19
C GLY A 151 38.32 32.63 -0.31
N VAL A 152 38.10 31.36 -0.66
CA VAL A 152 39.03 30.26 -0.43
C VAL A 152 38.86 29.33 -1.63
N GLU A 153 39.93 29.26 -2.42
CA GLU A 153 40.20 28.30 -3.48
C GLU A 153 40.06 26.86 -2.99
N ASP A 154 39.33 26.09 -3.78
CA ASP A 154 39.62 24.75 -4.32
C ASP A 154 40.19 23.69 -3.38
N ILE A 155 39.43 22.61 -3.20
CA ILE A 155 39.99 21.30 -2.90
C ILE A 155 39.43 20.32 -3.94
N GLU A 156 40.20 20.09 -5.00
CA GLU A 156 40.31 18.74 -5.55
C GLU A 156 41.75 18.47 -6.05
N GLU A 157 42.29 17.39 -5.49
CA GLU A 157 43.36 16.49 -5.95
C GLU A 157 44.77 17.01 -6.31
N GLY A 158 45.68 16.85 -5.33
CA GLY A 158 47.13 16.78 -5.55
C GLY A 158 47.86 16.05 -4.41
N ASN A 159 48.21 14.79 -4.64
CA ASN A 159 49.19 13.94 -3.92
C ASN A 159 49.06 13.71 -2.41
N LEU A 160 48.42 12.56 -2.11
CA LEU A 160 48.39 11.82 -0.85
C LEU A 160 49.77 11.21 -0.48
N GLN A 161 50.81 12.00 -0.27
CA GLN A 161 52.10 11.49 0.27
C GLN A 161 52.70 12.28 1.45
N GLU A 162 52.30 13.53 1.71
CA GLU A 162 52.89 14.30 2.80
C GLU A 162 52.09 14.29 4.13
N LEU A 163 50.79 13.95 4.11
CA LEU A 163 49.95 13.95 5.33
C LEU A 163 50.11 12.70 6.22
N MET A 164 50.82 11.66 5.76
CA MET A 164 50.99 10.40 6.52
C MET A 164 52.18 10.41 7.50
N ARG A 165 53.07 11.41 7.47
CA ARG A 165 54.23 11.45 8.39
C ARG A 165 53.97 12.12 9.75
N GLY A 166 52.86 12.85 9.90
CA GLY A 166 52.52 13.55 11.16
C GLY A 166 51.67 12.75 12.15
N PHE A 167 51.02 11.66 11.71
CA PHE A 167 50.04 10.94 12.52
C PHE A 167 50.66 9.93 13.51
N SER A 168 51.96 9.62 13.37
CA SER A 168 52.66 8.62 14.20
C SER A 168 52.99 9.07 15.64
N SER A 169 52.81 10.35 15.99
CA SER A 169 53.17 10.86 17.33
C SER A 169 51.97 11.13 18.25
N GLY A 170 50.74 10.78 17.85
CA GLY A 170 49.60 10.74 18.76
C GLY A 170 49.28 12.03 19.53
N GLN A 171 49.66 13.20 19.03
CA GLN A 171 49.61 14.46 19.78
C GLN A 171 48.63 15.52 19.26
N TYR A 172 47.84 15.21 18.22
CA TYR A 172 46.93 16.20 17.63
C TYR A 172 45.52 15.65 17.52
N ALA A 173 44.68 16.04 18.48
CA ALA A 173 43.23 15.98 18.37
C ALA A 173 42.76 17.31 17.79
N ILE A 174 42.18 17.30 16.59
CA ILE A 174 41.56 18.50 16.02
C ILE A 174 40.16 18.61 16.60
N VAL A 175 40.02 19.44 17.63
CA VAL A 175 38.74 19.80 18.24
C VAL A 175 38.30 21.13 17.64
N ILE A 176 37.15 21.15 16.96
CA ILE A 176 36.53 22.39 16.48
C ILE A 176 35.17 22.53 17.14
N GLN A 177 34.90 23.72 17.71
CA GLN A 177 33.60 24.04 18.31
C GLN A 177 32.47 23.86 17.29
N ARG A 178 31.45 23.08 17.68
CA ARG A 178 30.10 23.33 17.17
C ARG A 178 29.51 24.47 18.00
N ASN A 179 29.50 25.68 17.45
CA ASN A 179 28.43 26.61 17.82
C ASN A 179 27.82 27.23 16.58
N SER A 180 26.50 27.25 16.68
CA SER A 180 25.51 27.31 15.64
C SER A 180 25.27 28.74 15.19
N TYR A 181 24.74 28.83 13.97
CA TYR A 181 23.98 29.94 13.42
C TYR A 181 24.75 30.95 12.55
N SER A 182 24.42 30.85 11.26
CA SER A 182 24.59 31.86 10.22
C SER A 182 25.99 32.03 9.63
N GLN A 183 26.50 31.01 8.94
CA GLN A 183 27.42 31.26 7.83
C GLN A 183 26.63 31.37 6.53
N LYS A 184 26.01 32.54 6.34
CA LYS A 184 25.62 33.03 5.02
C LYS A 184 26.89 33.17 4.20
N ARG A 185 27.11 32.27 3.24
CA ARG A 185 27.98 32.57 2.11
C ARG A 185 27.51 31.78 0.90
N CYS A 186 26.64 32.42 0.14
CA CYS A 186 26.39 32.08 -1.25
C CYS A 186 27.64 32.44 -2.06
N SER A 187 28.30 31.45 -2.66
CA SER A 187 29.21 31.66 -3.79
C SER A 187 28.53 31.12 -5.05
N CYS A 188 28.12 32.03 -5.94
CA CYS A 188 27.77 31.69 -7.31
C CYS A 188 29.03 31.23 -8.04
N HIS A 189 29.08 29.96 -8.43
CA HIS A 189 30.03 29.50 -9.43
C HIS A 189 29.52 29.97 -10.81
N SER A 190 30.11 31.03 -11.33
CA SER A 190 29.92 31.43 -12.73
C SER A 190 30.91 30.65 -13.58
N ASN A 191 30.44 29.61 -14.27
CA ASN A 191 31.11 29.14 -15.48
C ASN A 191 30.08 29.12 -16.61
N ALA A 192 29.97 30.26 -17.28
CA ALA A 192 29.43 30.34 -18.63
C ALA A 192 30.54 29.88 -19.58
N ASN A 193 30.58 28.58 -19.88
CA ASN A 193 31.22 28.11 -21.10
C ASN A 193 30.11 27.75 -22.08
N THR A 194 29.89 28.66 -23.03
CA THR A 194 29.33 28.37 -24.34
C THR A 194 30.42 28.67 -25.35
N ASP A 195 30.77 27.64 -26.12
CA ASP A 195 31.68 27.61 -27.24
C ASP A 195 31.60 28.83 -28.16
N THR A 196 32.72 29.21 -28.81
CA THR A 196 32.91 29.14 -30.28
C THR A 196 34.13 29.93 -30.77
N THR A 197 35.08 29.21 -31.37
CA THR A 197 35.84 29.54 -32.61
C THR A 197 36.01 31.00 -33.04
N ARG A 198 37.26 31.44 -33.25
CA ARG A 198 37.86 31.74 -34.58
C ARG A 198 39.20 32.48 -34.48
N LEU A 199 40.13 31.99 -35.31
CA LEU A 199 41.35 32.61 -35.86
C LEU A 199 42.55 32.82 -34.92
#